data_AF-A0A520GXT7-F1
#
_entry.id   AF-A0A520GXT7-F1
#
_cell.length_a   1.000
_cell.length_b   1.000
_cell.length_c   1.000
_cell.angle_alpha   90.00
_cell.angle_beta   90.00
_cell.angle_gamma   90.00
#
_symmetry.space_group_name_H-M   'P 1'
#
loop_
_entity.id
_entity.type
_entity.pdbx_description
1 polymer ?
#
loop_
_entity_poly.entity_id
_entity_poly.type
_entity_poly.pdbx_seq_one_letter_code
_entity_poly.pdbx_strand_id
1 'polypeptide(L)'
;KTLHPMVHGGLLAVRDDAGHAASMAEHKIGAIDLVIVNLYPFEATVAKGADRDTVIENIDIGGPSMVRSAAKNHAYVAIVTDPADYALVSGGTTTLDDRKKLAAKAFATTAAYDSAIATWFGTVDQAEEFPATLPITLKRGDTLRYGENPHQSAAFYTATGSVQGIGQARQLQGKALSYNNLNDADAALELIAEFRDAAPSVVIVKHANPCGVATGATLAEAYAAAFACDTVSAFGGIIAVNRRLDAETARQITGVFTEVVVAPDADEEAIALFAAKKNLRLLLTGDLPNPARTGLTAKSIAGGWLVQGRDNGTPGELKVVTKRQPTKQELLDCRFAWTVAKHTKSNAIVYA
;
A
#
# COMPACT_ATOMS: atom_id res chain seq x y z
N LYS A 1 5.14 -27.34 23.84
CA LYS A 1 4.92 -28.62 23.11
C LYS A 1 6.07 -28.93 22.15
N THR A 2 6.47 -28.02 21.26
CA THR A 2 7.53 -28.26 20.25
C THR A 2 8.91 -27.74 20.63
N LEU A 3 9.02 -26.91 21.67
CA LEU A 3 10.29 -26.49 22.28
C LEU A 3 10.94 -27.65 23.04
N HIS A 4 11.45 -28.63 22.30
CA HIS A 4 12.04 -29.84 22.84
C HIS A 4 13.32 -30.21 22.07
N PRO A 5 14.41 -30.63 22.75
CA PRO A 5 15.66 -31.00 22.08
C PRO A 5 15.51 -32.11 21.03
N MET A 6 14.59 -33.05 21.22
CA MET A 6 14.33 -34.10 20.21
C MET A 6 13.78 -33.55 18.88
N VAL A 7 13.10 -32.40 18.92
CA VAL A 7 12.62 -31.72 17.70
C VAL A 7 13.73 -30.83 17.15
N HIS A 8 14.25 -29.92 17.98
CA HIS A 8 15.24 -28.95 17.53
C HIS A 8 16.59 -29.57 17.17
N GLY A 9 16.98 -30.68 17.79
CA GLY A 9 18.15 -31.47 17.41
C GLY A 9 18.01 -32.07 16.01
N GLY A 10 16.81 -32.55 15.66
CA GLY A 10 16.51 -33.02 14.30
C GLY A 10 16.48 -31.91 13.26
N LEU A 11 16.13 -30.68 13.66
CA LEU A 11 16.11 -29.50 12.81
C LEU A 11 17.48 -28.84 12.62
N LEU A 12 18.31 -28.79 13.66
CA LEU A 12 19.53 -27.97 13.70
C LEU A 12 20.82 -28.74 13.48
N ALA A 13 20.77 -30.08 13.44
CA ALA A 13 21.99 -30.85 13.25
C ALA A 13 22.60 -30.64 11.86
N VAL A 14 23.89 -30.31 11.83
CA VAL A 14 24.71 -30.28 10.62
C VAL A 14 25.16 -31.72 10.38
N ARG A 15 24.56 -32.39 9.39
CA ARG A 15 24.64 -33.87 9.30
C ARG A 15 26.02 -34.39 8.91
N ASP A 16 26.77 -33.57 8.19
CA ASP A 16 28.15 -33.89 7.78
C ASP A 16 29.18 -33.54 8.88
N ASP A 17 28.76 -32.94 9.99
CA ASP A 17 29.61 -32.72 11.15
C ASP A 17 29.61 -33.94 12.07
N ALA A 18 30.81 -34.48 12.34
CA ALA A 18 30.97 -35.71 13.11
C ALA A 18 30.48 -35.58 14.56
N GLY A 19 30.60 -34.39 15.17
CA GLY A 19 30.11 -34.14 16.53
C GLY A 19 28.59 -34.14 16.58
N HIS A 20 27.94 -33.42 15.66
CA HIS A 20 26.49 -33.38 15.55
C HIS A 20 25.91 -34.79 15.27
N ALA A 21 26.52 -35.56 14.35
CA ALA A 21 26.08 -36.92 14.05
C ALA A 21 26.20 -37.85 15.28
N ALA A 22 27.30 -37.77 16.03
CA ALA A 22 27.49 -38.55 17.26
C ALA A 22 26.43 -38.21 18.31
N SER A 23 26.18 -36.92 18.56
CA SER A 23 25.15 -36.47 19.50
C SER A 23 23.74 -36.90 19.09
N MET A 24 23.41 -36.85 17.79
CA MET A 24 22.12 -37.35 17.30
C MET A 24 21.96 -38.85 17.57
N ALA A 25 23.01 -39.65 17.34
CA ALA A 25 22.98 -41.08 17.58
C ALA A 25 22.86 -41.41 19.08
N GLU A 26 23.67 -40.76 19.93
CA GLU A 26 23.65 -40.93 21.38
C GLU A 26 22.26 -40.66 21.97
N HIS A 27 21.62 -39.58 21.53
CA HIS A 27 20.32 -39.15 22.03
C HIS A 27 19.13 -39.72 21.23
N LYS A 28 19.37 -40.61 20.26
CA LYS A 28 18.35 -41.23 19.40
C LYS A 28 17.46 -40.21 18.68
N ILE A 29 18.07 -39.13 18.20
CA ILE A 29 17.40 -38.03 17.49
C ILE A 29 17.42 -38.33 16.00
N GLY A 30 16.23 -38.39 15.39
CA GLY A 30 16.08 -38.51 13.93
C GLY A 30 16.27 -37.18 13.22
N ALA A 31 16.79 -37.21 11.99
CA ALA A 31 16.85 -36.04 11.13
C ALA A 31 15.45 -35.64 10.63
N ILE A 32 15.23 -34.34 10.47
CA ILE A 32 14.02 -33.78 9.85
C ILE A 32 14.43 -33.11 8.55
N ASP A 33 13.86 -33.54 7.42
CA ASP A 33 14.19 -33.04 6.08
C ASP A 33 13.25 -31.92 5.61
N LEU A 34 12.01 -31.92 6.09
CA LEU A 34 10.96 -31.01 5.67
C LEU A 34 10.18 -30.53 6.89
N VAL A 35 9.98 -29.22 6.97
CA VAL A 35 9.13 -28.56 7.95
C VAL A 35 8.10 -27.75 7.20
N ILE A 36 6.82 -27.98 7.52
CA ILE A 36 5.71 -27.17 7.01
C ILE A 36 5.02 -26.57 8.23
N VAL A 37 5.20 -25.27 8.44
CA VAL A 37 4.67 -24.55 9.60
C VAL A 37 4.17 -23.19 9.14
N ASN A 38 2.89 -22.92 9.33
CA ASN A 38 2.33 -21.59 9.29
C ASN A 38 2.27 -21.01 10.71
N LEU A 39 2.42 -19.69 10.83
CA LEU A 39 2.26 -19.01 12.11
C LEU A 39 0.79 -18.73 12.36
N TYR A 40 0.39 -18.71 13.63
CA TYR A 40 -0.95 -18.25 13.99
C TYR A 40 -1.20 -16.84 13.44
N PRO A 41 -2.42 -16.54 12.96
CA PRO A 41 -2.72 -15.25 12.35
C PRO A 41 -2.93 -14.18 13.45
N PHE A 42 -1.84 -13.78 14.12
CA PHE A 42 -1.85 -12.80 15.21
C PHE A 42 -2.58 -11.51 14.82
N GLU A 43 -2.27 -10.98 13.63
CA GLU A 43 -2.95 -9.81 13.07
C GLU A 43 -4.47 -10.00 12.95
N ALA A 44 -4.94 -11.21 12.62
CA ALA A 44 -6.37 -11.50 12.54
C ALA A 44 -7.04 -11.59 13.92
N THR A 45 -6.32 -12.03 14.96
CA THR A 45 -6.80 -12.01 16.35
C THR A 45 -6.96 -10.57 16.82
N VAL A 46 -5.96 -9.72 16.59
CA VAL A 46 -6.03 -8.29 16.91
C VAL A 46 -7.15 -7.59 16.14
N ALA A 47 -7.27 -7.85 14.84
CA ALA A 47 -8.30 -7.25 13.99
C ALA A 47 -9.74 -7.61 14.40
N LYS A 48 -9.95 -8.71 15.13
CA LYS A 48 -11.26 -9.10 15.70
C LYS A 48 -11.62 -8.32 16.97
N GLY A 49 -10.74 -7.45 17.48
CA GLY A 49 -10.96 -6.73 18.72
C GLY A 49 -10.91 -7.63 19.96
N ALA A 50 -10.08 -8.68 19.92
CA ALA A 50 -9.88 -9.55 21.07
C ALA A 50 -9.32 -8.77 22.28
N ASP A 51 -9.69 -9.19 23.49
CA ASP A 51 -9.11 -8.62 24.70
C ASP A 51 -7.60 -8.93 24.82
N ARG A 52 -6.94 -8.20 25.71
CA ARG A 52 -5.50 -8.27 25.91
C ARG A 52 -5.03 -9.70 26.22
N ASP A 53 -5.68 -10.40 27.14
CA ASP A 53 -5.26 -11.74 27.56
C ASP A 53 -5.38 -12.74 26.41
N THR A 54 -6.43 -12.62 25.61
CA THR A 54 -6.62 -13.40 24.38
C THR A 54 -5.52 -13.11 23.37
N VAL A 55 -5.14 -11.85 23.15
CA VAL A 55 -4.04 -11.51 22.25
C VAL A 55 -2.72 -12.10 22.72
N ILE A 56 -2.41 -11.99 24.02
CA ILE A 56 -1.20 -12.55 24.63
C ILE A 56 -1.12 -14.07 24.46
N GLU A 57 -2.23 -14.79 24.72
CA GLU A 57 -2.26 -16.26 24.57
C GLU A 57 -2.09 -16.71 23.12
N ASN A 58 -2.40 -15.85 22.14
CA ASN A 58 -2.23 -16.13 20.72
C ASN A 58 -0.83 -15.80 20.17
N ILE A 59 0.11 -15.37 21.02
CA ILE A 59 1.51 -15.21 20.63
C ILE A 59 2.17 -16.59 20.58
N ASP A 60 2.51 -17.03 19.38
CA ASP A 60 3.14 -18.32 19.12
C ASP A 60 4.64 -18.26 19.41
N ILE A 61 5.10 -19.11 20.33
CA ILE A 61 6.52 -19.28 20.63
C ILE A 61 7.11 -20.46 19.86
N GLY A 62 6.34 -21.54 19.72
CA GLY A 62 6.81 -22.80 19.15
C GLY A 62 6.98 -22.73 17.64
N GLY A 63 6.01 -22.13 16.93
CA GLY A 63 6.03 -21.94 15.49
C GLY A 63 7.26 -21.16 15.03
N PRO A 64 7.47 -19.89 15.47
CA PRO A 64 8.64 -19.12 15.08
C PRO A 64 9.97 -19.78 15.43
N SER A 65 10.05 -20.47 16.58
CA SER A 65 11.24 -21.22 16.98
C SER A 65 11.58 -22.35 16.00
N MET A 66 10.59 -23.13 15.56
CA MET A 66 10.79 -24.19 14.56
C MET A 66 11.12 -23.62 13.18
N VAL A 67 10.40 -22.58 12.74
CA VAL A 67 10.62 -21.91 11.46
C VAL A 67 12.06 -21.40 11.36
N ARG A 68 12.54 -20.68 12.38
CA ARG A 68 13.91 -20.16 12.43
C ARG A 68 14.95 -21.28 12.52
N SER A 69 14.67 -22.34 13.27
CA SER A 69 15.58 -23.49 13.38
C SER A 69 15.78 -24.19 12.04
N ALA A 70 14.68 -24.47 11.33
CA ALA A 70 14.71 -25.09 10.01
C ALA A 70 15.37 -24.16 8.96
N ALA A 71 15.00 -22.87 8.94
CA ALA A 71 15.56 -21.90 8.01
C ALA A 71 17.08 -21.68 8.22
N LYS A 72 17.54 -21.66 9.48
CA LYS A 72 18.99 -21.61 9.79
C LYS A 72 19.72 -22.80 9.17
N ASN A 73 19.13 -24.00 9.23
CA ASN A 73 19.73 -25.23 8.75
C ASN A 73 19.30 -25.63 7.32
N HIS A 74 19.02 -24.65 6.46
CA HIS A 74 18.55 -24.85 5.08
C HIS A 74 19.50 -25.66 4.18
N ALA A 75 20.74 -25.89 4.60
CA ALA A 75 21.62 -26.84 3.94
C ALA A 75 21.01 -28.25 3.92
N TYR A 76 20.23 -28.62 4.94
CA TYR A 76 19.65 -29.95 5.11
C TYR A 76 18.13 -29.97 5.23
N VAL A 77 17.50 -28.87 5.64
CA VAL A 77 16.06 -28.81 5.93
C VAL A 77 15.34 -27.87 4.98
N ALA A 78 14.29 -28.34 4.30
CA ALA A 78 13.36 -27.48 3.58
C ALA A 78 12.29 -26.93 4.54
N ILE A 79 12.06 -25.61 4.52
CA ILE A 79 11.06 -24.94 5.38
C ILE A 79 9.99 -24.27 4.52
N VAL A 80 8.73 -24.66 4.69
CA VAL A 80 7.60 -24.03 3.99
C VAL A 80 6.71 -23.32 4.98
N THR A 81 6.54 -22.00 4.79
CA THR A 81 5.67 -21.14 5.61
C THR A 81 4.41 -20.67 4.88
N ASP A 82 4.28 -20.98 3.60
CA ASP A 82 3.19 -20.53 2.73
C ASP A 82 2.72 -21.68 1.83
N PRO A 83 1.42 -22.01 1.82
CA PRO A 83 0.85 -23.03 0.95
C PRO A 83 1.15 -22.86 -0.54
N ALA A 84 1.40 -21.63 -1.01
CA ALA A 84 1.78 -21.38 -2.41
C ALA A 84 3.07 -22.10 -2.83
N ASP A 85 3.93 -22.48 -1.89
CA ASP A 85 5.21 -23.14 -2.18
C ASP A 85 5.11 -24.68 -2.09
N TYR A 86 3.93 -25.27 -1.85
CA TYR A 86 3.79 -26.73 -1.73
C TYR A 86 4.26 -27.49 -2.97
N ALA A 87 4.04 -26.93 -4.16
CA ALA A 87 4.50 -27.53 -5.41
C ALA A 87 6.03 -27.68 -5.49
N LEU A 88 6.79 -26.87 -4.73
CA LEU A 88 8.26 -26.92 -4.71
C LEU A 88 8.79 -28.12 -3.93
N VAL A 89 8.00 -28.69 -3.01
CA VAL A 89 8.42 -29.79 -2.12
C VAL A 89 7.65 -31.09 -2.37
N SER A 90 6.55 -31.06 -3.12
CA SER A 90 5.68 -32.21 -3.36
C SER A 90 6.36 -33.36 -4.12
N GLY A 91 7.43 -33.08 -4.87
CA GLY A 91 8.24 -34.08 -5.57
C GLY A 91 9.18 -34.89 -4.68
N GLY A 92 9.20 -34.64 -3.36
CA GLY A 92 10.02 -35.39 -2.39
C GLY A 92 11.51 -35.06 -2.39
N THR A 93 11.96 -34.11 -3.22
CA THR A 93 13.34 -33.64 -3.27
C THR A 93 13.38 -32.12 -3.41
N THR A 94 14.46 -31.48 -2.96
CA THR A 94 14.72 -30.04 -3.14
C THR A 94 16.18 -29.81 -3.49
N THR A 95 16.46 -28.79 -4.30
CA THR A 95 17.83 -28.30 -4.48
C THR A 95 18.24 -27.39 -3.31
N LEU A 96 19.55 -27.14 -3.18
CA LEU A 96 20.03 -26.16 -2.20
C LEU A 96 19.46 -24.75 -2.48
N ASP A 97 19.30 -24.38 -3.74
CA ASP A 97 18.78 -23.07 -4.13
C ASP A 97 17.29 -22.93 -3.76
N ASP A 98 16.51 -24.00 -3.87
CA ASP A 98 15.13 -24.02 -3.38
C ASP A 98 15.08 -23.79 -1.87
N ARG A 99 15.91 -24.52 -1.11
CA ARG A 99 15.96 -24.37 0.35
C ARG A 99 16.45 -22.98 0.79
N LYS A 100 17.38 -22.36 0.08
CA LYS A 100 17.82 -20.97 0.33
C LYS A 100 16.67 -19.97 0.13
N LYS A 101 15.90 -20.11 -0.96
CA LYS A 101 14.72 -19.26 -1.22
C LYS A 101 13.67 -19.41 -0.12
N LEU A 102 13.37 -20.65 0.24
CA LEU A 102 12.46 -21.02 1.32
C LEU A 102 12.91 -20.45 2.67
N ALA A 103 14.20 -20.54 3.00
CA ALA A 103 14.76 -19.99 4.23
C ALA A 103 14.67 -18.45 4.29
N ALA A 104 14.96 -17.76 3.18
CA ALA A 104 14.80 -16.31 3.09
C ALA A 104 13.34 -15.89 3.32
N LYS A 105 12.38 -16.61 2.71
CA LYS A 105 10.95 -16.40 2.93
C LYS A 105 10.55 -16.66 4.38
N ALA A 106 11.05 -17.74 4.99
CA ALA A 106 10.78 -18.10 6.37
C ALA A 106 11.23 -17.03 7.37
N PHE A 107 12.44 -16.47 7.20
CA PHE A 107 12.90 -15.36 8.05
C PHE A 107 12.09 -14.08 7.83
N ALA A 108 11.67 -13.78 6.59
CA ALA A 108 10.77 -12.66 6.32
C ALA A 108 9.40 -12.87 7.00
N THR A 109 8.86 -14.09 7.00
CA THR A 109 7.62 -14.43 7.72
C THR A 109 7.76 -14.16 9.22
N THR A 110 8.84 -14.59 9.87
CA THR A 110 9.03 -14.32 11.31
C THR A 110 9.29 -12.85 11.62
N ALA A 111 10.00 -12.14 10.74
CA ALA A 111 10.20 -10.70 10.91
C ALA A 111 8.88 -9.91 10.83
N ALA A 112 7.99 -10.30 9.92
CA ALA A 112 6.64 -9.73 9.82
C ALA A 112 5.80 -10.03 11.08
N TYR A 113 5.88 -11.27 11.57
CA TYR A 113 5.17 -11.70 12.76
C TYR A 113 5.58 -10.92 14.02
N ASP A 114 6.89 -10.84 14.29
CA ASP A 114 7.43 -10.10 15.43
C ASP A 114 7.16 -8.59 15.30
N SER A 115 7.17 -8.06 14.08
CA SER A 115 6.80 -6.65 13.80
C SER A 115 5.35 -6.35 14.16
N ALA A 116 4.42 -7.25 13.84
CA ALA A 116 3.01 -7.10 14.19
C ALA A 116 2.80 -7.12 15.71
N ILE A 117 3.49 -8.03 16.42
CA ILE A 117 3.47 -8.09 17.90
C ILE A 117 4.01 -6.80 18.51
N ALA A 118 5.19 -6.35 18.06
CA ALA A 118 5.82 -5.13 18.57
C ALA A 118 4.96 -3.88 18.31
N THR A 119 4.32 -3.82 17.14
CA THR A 119 3.39 -2.73 16.80
C THR A 119 2.17 -2.75 17.73
N TRP A 120 1.54 -3.91 17.95
CA TRP A 120 0.40 -4.02 18.87
C TRP A 120 0.77 -3.62 20.30
N PHE A 121 1.91 -4.07 20.82
CA PHE A 121 2.37 -3.67 22.16
C PHE A 121 2.57 -2.15 22.23
N GLY A 122 3.24 -1.54 21.26
CA GLY A 122 3.48 -0.10 21.27
C GLY A 122 2.20 0.73 21.14
N THR A 123 1.38 0.46 20.12
CA THR A 123 0.28 1.35 19.75
C THR A 123 -1.06 1.02 20.41
N VAL A 124 -1.30 -0.25 20.77
CA VAL A 124 -2.57 -0.69 21.36
C VAL A 124 -2.42 -0.91 22.86
N ASP A 125 -1.45 -1.71 23.29
CA ASP A 125 -1.27 -2.04 24.71
C ASP A 125 -0.74 -0.85 25.52
N GLN A 126 0.26 -0.14 25.00
CA GLN A 126 0.85 1.04 25.64
C GLN A 126 0.23 2.38 25.17
N ALA A 127 -0.66 2.33 24.16
CA ALA A 127 -1.34 3.49 23.61
C ALA A 127 -0.41 4.64 23.14
N GLU A 128 0.79 4.31 22.65
CA GLU A 128 1.73 5.30 22.11
C GLU A 128 1.42 5.58 20.63
N GLU A 129 1.23 6.85 20.27
CA GLU A 129 1.05 7.26 18.87
C GLU A 129 2.34 7.05 18.04
N PHE A 130 3.50 7.30 18.67
CA PHE A 130 4.82 7.10 18.08
C PHE A 130 5.68 6.23 19.01
N PRO A 131 5.61 4.90 18.88
CA PRO A 131 6.31 4.00 19.78
C PRO A 131 7.84 4.12 19.64
N ALA A 132 8.56 3.79 20.71
CA ALA A 132 10.03 3.81 20.74
C ALA A 132 10.70 2.98 19.62
N THR A 133 10.00 1.96 19.10
CA THR A 133 10.36 1.23 17.89
C THR A 133 9.16 1.19 16.96
N LEU A 134 9.34 1.60 15.70
CA LEU A 134 8.30 1.55 14.67
C LEU A 134 8.70 0.53 13.58
N PRO A 135 8.25 -0.73 13.68
CA PRO A 135 8.47 -1.73 12.65
C PRO A 135 7.67 -1.40 11.39
N ILE A 136 8.33 -1.36 10.23
CA ILE A 136 7.67 -1.21 8.93
C ILE A 136 7.92 -2.48 8.12
N THR A 137 6.88 -3.31 8.01
CA THR A 137 6.91 -4.52 7.17
C THR A 137 6.16 -4.25 5.88
N LEU A 138 6.83 -4.47 4.75
CA LEU A 138 6.27 -4.26 3.43
C LEU A 138 6.44 -5.51 2.58
N LYS A 139 5.41 -5.85 1.80
CA LYS A 139 5.45 -6.93 0.81
C LYS A 139 5.67 -6.36 -0.57
N ARG A 140 6.68 -6.85 -1.29
CA ARG A 140 6.98 -6.38 -2.65
C ARG A 140 5.82 -6.79 -3.58
N GLY A 141 5.26 -5.80 -4.28
CA GLY A 141 4.40 -5.99 -5.44
C GLY A 141 5.25 -6.06 -6.71
N ASP A 142 4.90 -5.28 -7.72
CA ASP A 142 5.63 -5.25 -8.98
C ASP A 142 6.95 -4.48 -8.89
N THR A 143 7.98 -4.99 -9.57
CA THR A 143 9.16 -4.17 -9.91
C THR A 143 8.79 -3.18 -11.01
N LEU A 144 9.27 -1.95 -10.89
CA LEU A 144 8.99 -0.90 -11.86
C LEU A 144 10.13 -0.78 -12.87
N ARG A 145 9.83 -0.25 -14.05
CA ARG A 145 10.82 -0.10 -15.13
C ARG A 145 12.04 0.75 -14.69
N TYR A 146 11.78 1.81 -13.94
CA TYR A 146 12.75 2.69 -13.29
C TYR A 146 12.02 3.51 -12.21
N GLY A 147 12.78 4.27 -11.40
CA GLY A 147 12.27 5.19 -10.38
C GLY A 147 11.74 6.50 -10.96
N GLU A 148 11.99 7.63 -10.30
CA GLU A 148 11.62 8.95 -10.85
C GLU A 148 12.33 9.22 -12.19
N ASN A 149 13.58 8.75 -12.31
CA ASN A 149 14.43 8.90 -13.47
C ASN A 149 14.95 7.55 -14.01
N PRO A 150 15.26 7.42 -15.32
CA PRO A 150 15.63 6.15 -15.95
C PRO A 150 16.83 5.40 -15.35
N HIS A 151 17.75 6.10 -14.68
CA HIS A 151 18.95 5.51 -14.07
C HIS A 151 18.68 4.91 -12.68
N GLN A 152 17.49 5.10 -12.12
CA GLN A 152 17.12 4.62 -10.78
C GLN A 152 16.30 3.33 -10.91
N SER A 153 16.61 2.30 -10.12
CA SER A 153 15.75 1.12 -9.98
C SER A 153 14.60 1.39 -9.00
N ALA A 154 13.45 0.75 -9.19
CA ALA A 154 12.31 0.91 -8.29
C ALA A 154 11.41 -0.33 -8.25
N ALA A 155 10.65 -0.47 -7.16
CA ALA A 155 9.60 -1.46 -7.00
C ALA A 155 8.48 -0.87 -6.14
N PHE A 156 7.26 -1.31 -6.39
CA PHE A 156 6.11 -1.02 -5.54
C PHE A 156 6.05 -2.01 -4.38
N TYR A 157 5.63 -1.53 -3.22
CA TYR A 157 5.51 -2.31 -2.00
C TYR A 157 4.15 -2.02 -1.34
N THR A 158 3.46 -3.07 -0.91
CA THR A 158 2.19 -2.99 -0.18
C THR A 158 2.43 -3.18 1.31
N ALA A 159 1.72 -2.42 2.13
CA ALA A 159 1.65 -2.65 3.58
C ALA A 159 0.47 -3.57 3.92
N THR A 160 0.60 -4.40 4.96
CA THR A 160 -0.52 -5.19 5.48
C THR A 160 -1.56 -4.26 6.11
N GLY A 161 -2.85 -4.51 5.87
CA GLY A 161 -3.94 -3.67 6.41
C GLY A 161 -4.03 -2.27 5.77
N SER A 162 -3.37 -2.04 4.63
CA SER A 162 -3.44 -0.75 3.93
C SER A 162 -4.85 -0.44 3.43
N VAL A 163 -5.22 0.83 3.50
CA VAL A 163 -6.41 1.36 2.81
C VAL A 163 -6.33 1.05 1.32
N GLN A 164 -7.46 0.73 0.68
CA GLN A 164 -7.50 0.57 -0.77
C GLN A 164 -7.14 1.90 -1.44
N GLY A 165 -6.07 1.90 -2.22
CA GLY A 165 -5.61 3.05 -2.99
C GLY A 165 -5.12 2.64 -4.37
N ILE A 166 -4.24 3.45 -4.97
CA ILE A 166 -3.72 3.20 -6.33
C ILE A 166 -3.04 1.82 -6.44
N GLY A 167 -2.35 1.37 -5.40
CA GLY A 167 -1.69 0.07 -5.36
C GLY A 167 -2.64 -1.14 -5.42
N GLN A 168 -3.93 -0.95 -5.10
CA GLN A 168 -4.97 -1.98 -5.17
C GLN A 168 -5.96 -1.73 -6.31
N ALA A 169 -5.81 -0.63 -7.04
CA ALA A 169 -6.70 -0.28 -8.13
C ALA A 169 -6.59 -1.30 -9.28
N ARG A 170 -7.73 -1.64 -9.87
CA ARG A 170 -7.78 -2.52 -11.04
C ARG A 170 -7.44 -1.73 -12.29
N GLN A 171 -6.29 -2.01 -12.88
CA GLN A 171 -5.94 -1.47 -14.19
C GLN A 171 -6.70 -2.21 -15.29
N LEU A 172 -7.60 -1.52 -15.98
CA LEU A 172 -8.40 -2.09 -17.06
C LEU A 172 -7.67 -2.16 -18.40
N GLN A 173 -6.82 -1.18 -18.67
CA GLN A 173 -6.17 -1.02 -19.97
C GLN A 173 -4.87 -0.22 -19.83
N GLY A 174 -4.06 -0.22 -20.89
CA GLY A 174 -2.87 0.62 -21.00
C GLY A 174 -1.57 -0.11 -20.64
N LYS A 175 -0.47 0.62 -20.73
CA LYS A 175 0.86 0.09 -20.35
C LYS A 175 0.98 -0.05 -18.83
N ALA A 176 1.95 -0.84 -18.38
CA ALA A 176 2.36 -0.86 -16.97
C ALA A 176 2.59 0.58 -16.43
N LEU A 177 2.21 0.79 -15.17
CA LEU A 177 2.40 2.06 -14.46
C LEU A 177 3.90 2.28 -14.18
N SER A 178 4.36 3.52 -14.40
CA SER A 178 5.69 3.95 -13.94
C SER A 178 5.66 4.44 -12.50
N TYR A 179 6.83 4.67 -11.90
CA TYR A 179 6.95 5.30 -10.58
C TYR A 179 6.18 6.63 -10.51
N ASN A 180 6.41 7.52 -11.48
CA ASN A 180 5.73 8.83 -11.52
C ASN A 180 4.23 8.68 -11.75
N ASN A 181 3.78 7.67 -12.52
CA ASN A 181 2.35 7.41 -12.66
C ASN A 181 1.70 7.03 -11.33
N LEU A 182 2.36 6.18 -10.52
CA LEU A 182 1.85 5.82 -9.20
C LEU A 182 1.80 7.04 -8.27
N ASN A 183 2.88 7.83 -8.22
CA ASN A 183 2.97 9.01 -7.37
C ASN A 183 1.94 10.09 -7.75
N ASP A 184 1.81 10.40 -9.04
CA ASP A 184 0.87 11.42 -9.51
C ASP A 184 -0.59 10.93 -9.42
N ALA A 185 -0.86 9.63 -9.63
CA ALA A 185 -2.18 9.06 -9.45
C ALA A 185 -2.59 9.03 -7.98
N ASP A 186 -1.65 8.81 -7.06
CA ASP A 186 -1.92 8.88 -5.62
C ASP A 186 -2.25 10.31 -5.20
N ALA A 187 -1.49 11.30 -5.66
CA ALA A 187 -1.81 12.72 -5.43
C ALA A 187 -3.21 13.10 -5.98
N ALA A 188 -3.56 12.61 -7.18
CA ALA A 188 -4.89 12.84 -7.76
C ALA A 188 -5.99 12.13 -6.96
N LEU A 189 -5.75 10.90 -6.50
CA LEU A 189 -6.68 10.12 -5.67
C LEU A 189 -6.93 10.78 -4.31
N GLU A 190 -5.88 11.24 -3.65
CA GLU A 190 -5.98 11.90 -2.34
C GLU A 190 -6.77 13.20 -2.41
N LEU A 191 -6.55 14.00 -3.45
CA LEU A 191 -7.29 15.25 -3.63
C LEU A 191 -8.75 15.00 -4.06
N ILE A 192 -9.01 14.09 -5.00
CA ILE A 192 -10.40 13.81 -5.41
C ILE A 192 -11.23 13.18 -4.26
N ALA A 193 -10.58 12.46 -3.35
CA ALA A 193 -11.21 11.88 -2.17
C ALA A 193 -11.76 12.93 -1.20
N GLU A 194 -11.20 14.15 -1.16
CA GLU A 194 -11.79 15.28 -0.41
C GLU A 194 -13.20 15.64 -0.91
N PHE A 195 -13.47 15.35 -2.19
CA PHE A 195 -14.74 15.58 -2.85
C PHE A 195 -15.57 14.30 -2.99
N ARG A 196 -15.23 13.22 -2.27
CA ARG A 196 -15.91 11.91 -2.37
C ARG A 196 -17.43 12.05 -2.31
N ASP A 197 -17.95 12.78 -1.33
CA ASP A 197 -19.39 12.93 -1.09
C ASP A 197 -19.98 14.23 -1.68
N ALA A 198 -19.16 15.04 -2.37
CA ALA A 198 -19.57 16.28 -3.01
C ALA A 198 -20.21 16.04 -4.39
N ALA A 199 -20.70 17.09 -5.08
CA ALA A 199 -21.18 16.98 -6.46
C ALA A 199 -20.09 16.47 -7.43
N PRO A 200 -20.44 16.04 -8.66
CA PRO A 200 -19.46 15.55 -9.64
C PRO A 200 -18.24 16.48 -9.75
N SER A 201 -17.06 15.91 -9.52
CA SER A 201 -15.81 16.65 -9.40
C SER A 201 -14.70 15.96 -10.16
N VAL A 202 -13.77 16.78 -10.66
CA VAL A 202 -12.62 16.35 -11.45
C VAL A 202 -11.37 17.05 -10.94
N VAL A 203 -10.29 16.28 -10.82
CA VAL A 203 -8.95 16.73 -10.48
C VAL A 203 -8.01 16.36 -11.62
N ILE A 204 -7.17 17.30 -12.05
CA ILE A 204 -6.12 17.10 -13.05
C ILE A 204 -4.79 17.43 -12.40
N VAL A 205 -3.87 16.46 -12.37
CA VAL A 205 -2.56 16.55 -11.72
C VAL A 205 -1.45 16.37 -12.75
N LYS A 206 -0.33 17.06 -12.52
CA LYS A 206 0.94 16.83 -13.20
C LYS A 206 2.09 17.01 -12.22
N HIS A 207 3.00 16.04 -12.14
CA HIS A 207 4.13 16.06 -11.20
C HIS A 207 3.67 16.32 -9.75
N ALA A 208 2.67 15.56 -9.30
CA ALA A 208 2.03 15.64 -7.99
C ALA A 208 1.49 17.03 -7.58
N ASN A 209 1.22 17.92 -8.55
CA ASN A 209 0.59 19.21 -8.33
C ASN A 209 -0.72 19.30 -9.12
N PRO A 210 -1.82 19.82 -8.53
CA PRO A 210 -3.05 20.06 -9.27
C PRO A 210 -2.85 21.21 -10.26
N CYS A 211 -3.19 20.96 -11.53
CA CYS A 211 -3.25 21.99 -12.58
C CYS A 211 -4.68 22.40 -12.94
N GLY A 212 -5.67 21.64 -12.47
CA GLY A 212 -7.08 21.99 -12.60
C GLY A 212 -7.94 21.17 -11.66
N VAL A 213 -8.87 21.82 -10.95
CA VAL A 213 -9.86 21.15 -10.10
C VAL A 213 -11.18 21.87 -10.29
N ALA A 214 -12.27 21.12 -10.45
CA ALA A 214 -13.60 21.71 -10.52
C ALA A 214 -14.68 20.74 -10.04
N THR A 215 -15.81 21.32 -9.67
CA THR A 215 -17.06 20.64 -9.35
C THR A 215 -18.16 21.18 -10.28
N GLY A 216 -19.06 20.33 -10.74
CA GLY A 216 -20.15 20.69 -11.67
C GLY A 216 -21.42 19.86 -11.42
N ALA A 217 -22.46 20.09 -12.23
CA ALA A 217 -23.67 19.27 -12.14
C ALA A 217 -23.46 17.88 -12.76
N THR A 218 -22.55 17.78 -13.73
CA THR A 218 -22.11 16.54 -14.37
C THR A 218 -20.58 16.42 -14.36
N LEU A 219 -20.04 15.21 -14.54
CA LEU A 219 -18.59 15.02 -14.69
C LEU A 219 -18.06 15.71 -15.96
N ALA A 220 -18.86 15.77 -17.03
CA ALA A 220 -18.51 16.45 -18.27
C ALA A 220 -18.30 17.97 -18.05
N GLU A 221 -19.22 18.62 -17.33
CA GLU A 221 -19.09 20.04 -16.96
C GLU A 221 -17.88 20.28 -16.04
N ALA A 222 -17.71 19.43 -15.03
CA ALA A 222 -16.59 19.52 -14.10
C ALA A 222 -15.24 19.31 -14.82
N TYR A 223 -15.16 18.36 -15.76
CA TYR A 223 -13.94 18.16 -16.55
C TYR A 223 -13.63 19.38 -17.42
N ALA A 224 -14.63 19.91 -18.13
CA ALA A 224 -14.44 21.08 -18.98
C ALA A 224 -13.92 22.29 -18.18
N ALA A 225 -14.47 22.53 -16.99
CA ALA A 225 -14.03 23.60 -16.09
C ALA A 225 -12.63 23.36 -15.52
N ALA A 226 -12.32 22.13 -15.07
CA ALA A 226 -10.99 21.79 -14.57
C ALA A 226 -9.92 21.91 -15.68
N PHE A 227 -10.22 21.45 -16.89
CA PHE A 227 -9.32 21.54 -18.04
C PHE A 227 -9.07 23.00 -18.46
N ALA A 228 -10.08 23.86 -18.38
CA ALA A 228 -9.97 25.28 -18.71
C ALA A 228 -9.04 26.06 -17.77
N CYS A 229 -8.75 25.54 -16.57
CA CYS A 229 -7.85 26.17 -15.59
C CYS A 229 -6.42 26.34 -16.16
N ASP A 230 -5.85 25.25 -16.69
CA ASP A 230 -4.57 25.26 -17.39
C ASP A 230 -4.51 24.12 -18.42
N THR A 231 -4.96 24.42 -19.64
CA THR A 231 -4.99 23.47 -20.76
C THR A 231 -3.60 22.98 -21.19
N VAL A 232 -2.55 23.78 -20.96
CA VAL A 232 -1.17 23.44 -21.35
C VAL A 232 -0.60 22.43 -20.37
N SER A 233 -0.77 22.67 -19.07
CA SER A 233 -0.31 21.75 -18.04
C SER A 233 -1.10 20.45 -18.03
N ALA A 234 -2.40 20.49 -18.33
CA ALA A 234 -3.24 19.29 -18.40
C ALA A 234 -2.78 18.27 -19.47
N PHE A 235 -2.04 18.69 -20.50
CA PHE A 235 -1.49 17.78 -21.50
C PHE A 235 -0.47 16.81 -20.88
N GLY A 236 -0.76 15.51 -21.00
CA GLY A 236 -0.01 14.41 -20.37
C GLY A 236 -0.25 14.30 -18.87
N GLY A 237 -1.29 14.94 -18.34
CA GLY A 237 -1.65 14.88 -16.94
C GLY A 237 -2.28 13.55 -16.54
N ILE A 238 -2.56 13.46 -15.24
CA ILE A 238 -3.34 12.40 -14.61
C ILE A 238 -4.66 12.99 -14.12
N ILE A 239 -5.76 12.32 -14.41
CA ILE A 239 -7.10 12.78 -14.06
C ILE A 239 -7.70 11.84 -13.03
N ALA A 240 -8.38 12.39 -12.03
CA ALA A 240 -9.19 11.63 -11.11
C ALA A 240 -10.60 12.21 -11.01
N VAL A 241 -11.61 11.34 -10.93
CA VAL A 241 -13.03 11.72 -10.82
C VAL A 241 -13.67 11.09 -9.58
N ASN A 242 -14.67 11.74 -8.99
CA ASN A 242 -15.33 11.26 -7.77
C ASN A 242 -16.61 10.42 -8.01
N ARG A 243 -16.96 10.17 -9.27
CA ARG A 243 -18.15 9.41 -9.68
C ARG A 243 -17.77 8.38 -10.74
N ARG A 244 -18.68 7.43 -10.97
CA ARG A 244 -18.55 6.50 -12.09
C ARG A 244 -18.37 7.29 -13.39
N LEU A 245 -17.37 6.90 -14.19
CA LEU A 245 -17.03 7.58 -15.43
C LEU A 245 -18.02 7.23 -16.54
N ASP A 246 -18.75 8.23 -17.02
CA ASP A 246 -19.69 8.13 -18.13
C ASP A 246 -19.02 8.31 -19.51
N ALA A 247 -19.75 7.94 -20.57
CA ALA A 247 -19.25 7.98 -21.93
C ALA A 247 -18.98 9.41 -22.45
N GLU A 248 -19.74 10.40 -21.99
CA GLU A 248 -19.57 11.80 -22.41
C GLU A 248 -18.26 12.37 -21.89
N THR A 249 -18.02 12.24 -20.59
CA THR A 249 -16.78 12.61 -19.93
C THR A 249 -15.59 11.84 -20.51
N ALA A 250 -15.75 10.54 -20.75
CA ALA A 250 -14.71 9.72 -21.39
C ALA A 250 -14.33 10.22 -22.79
N ARG A 251 -15.29 10.66 -23.62
CA ARG A 251 -15.00 11.26 -24.93
C ARG A 251 -14.17 12.53 -24.81
N GLN A 252 -14.50 13.39 -23.86
CA GLN A 252 -13.73 14.62 -23.63
C GLN A 252 -12.30 14.31 -23.20
N ILE A 253 -12.13 13.44 -22.20
CA ILE A 253 -10.81 13.05 -21.68
C ILE A 253 -9.94 12.39 -22.76
N THR A 254 -10.50 11.43 -23.50
CA THR A 254 -9.75 10.69 -24.54
C THR A 254 -9.44 11.53 -25.79
N GLY A 255 -10.04 12.72 -25.91
CA GLY A 255 -9.71 13.73 -26.90
C GLY A 255 -8.38 14.46 -26.63
N VAL A 256 -7.88 14.43 -25.39
CA VAL A 256 -6.63 15.04 -24.96
C VAL A 256 -5.62 13.95 -24.61
N PHE A 257 -4.33 14.19 -24.86
CA PHE A 257 -3.28 13.28 -24.39
C PHE A 257 -3.27 13.25 -22.86
N THR A 258 -3.61 12.11 -22.29
CA THR A 258 -3.68 11.85 -20.84
C THR A 258 -2.88 10.57 -20.55
N GLU A 259 -2.12 10.53 -19.45
CA GLU A 259 -1.32 9.35 -19.09
C GLU A 259 -2.15 8.31 -18.32
N VAL A 260 -2.89 8.76 -17.30
CA VAL A 260 -3.67 7.93 -16.38
C VAL A 260 -5.00 8.61 -16.05
N VAL A 261 -6.07 7.83 -15.95
CA VAL A 261 -7.35 8.25 -15.40
C VAL A 261 -7.73 7.31 -14.26
N VAL A 262 -8.15 7.90 -13.15
CA VAL A 262 -8.57 7.20 -11.93
C VAL A 262 -10.06 7.48 -11.72
N ALA A 263 -10.85 6.43 -11.55
CA ALA A 263 -12.28 6.54 -11.27
C ALA A 263 -12.72 5.45 -10.29
N PRO A 264 -13.80 5.66 -9.52
CA PRO A 264 -14.42 4.60 -8.75
C PRO A 264 -14.80 3.40 -9.60
N ASP A 265 -15.44 3.67 -10.74
CA ASP A 265 -15.92 2.70 -11.71
C ASP A 265 -16.10 3.39 -13.08
N ALA A 266 -16.43 2.65 -14.14
CA ALA A 266 -16.70 3.19 -15.47
C ALA A 266 -17.80 2.42 -16.21
N ASP A 267 -18.61 3.13 -17.01
CA ASP A 267 -19.58 2.50 -17.90
C ASP A 267 -18.86 1.72 -19.03
N GLU A 268 -19.53 0.70 -19.59
CA GLU A 268 -18.95 -0.12 -20.66
C GLU A 268 -18.53 0.70 -21.89
N GLU A 269 -19.34 1.70 -22.27
CA GLU A 269 -19.02 2.63 -23.35
C GLU A 269 -17.78 3.48 -23.04
N ALA A 270 -17.64 3.94 -21.79
CA ALA A 270 -16.44 4.64 -21.34
C ALA A 270 -15.22 3.74 -21.45
N ILE A 271 -15.30 2.50 -20.96
CA ILE A 271 -14.21 1.51 -21.06
C ILE A 271 -13.80 1.29 -22.52
N ALA A 272 -14.76 1.17 -23.45
CA ALA A 272 -14.48 1.00 -24.87
C ALA A 272 -13.72 2.19 -25.50
N LEU A 273 -14.08 3.42 -25.13
CA LEU A 273 -13.38 4.64 -25.57
C LEU A 273 -11.92 4.68 -25.09
N PHE A 274 -11.69 4.26 -23.84
CA PHE A 274 -10.34 4.16 -23.28
C PHE A 274 -9.51 3.05 -23.93
N ALA A 275 -10.12 1.89 -24.22
CA ALA A 275 -9.46 0.76 -24.88
C ALA A 275 -8.94 1.12 -26.28
N ALA A 276 -9.59 2.06 -26.98
CA ALA A 276 -9.11 2.57 -28.27
C ALA A 276 -7.78 3.36 -28.15
N LYS A 277 -7.37 3.77 -26.94
CA LYS A 277 -6.16 4.55 -26.67
C LYS A 277 -5.08 3.68 -26.04
N LYS A 278 -4.42 2.81 -26.82
CA LYS A 278 -3.43 1.78 -26.39
C LYS A 278 -2.51 2.10 -25.18
N ASN A 279 -2.10 3.34 -24.99
CA ASN A 279 -1.17 3.73 -23.91
C ASN A 279 -1.84 4.30 -22.65
N LEU A 280 -3.06 4.82 -22.74
CA LEU A 280 -3.76 5.53 -21.66
C LEU A 280 -4.22 4.57 -20.57
N ARG A 281 -3.84 4.76 -19.31
CA ARG A 281 -4.26 3.84 -18.24
C ARG A 281 -5.62 4.27 -17.71
N LEU A 282 -6.53 3.31 -17.54
CA LEU A 282 -7.75 3.49 -16.76
C LEU A 282 -7.67 2.61 -15.51
N LEU A 283 -7.65 3.25 -14.34
CA LEU A 283 -7.58 2.62 -13.04
C LEU A 283 -8.93 2.74 -12.35
N LEU A 284 -9.49 1.59 -11.94
CA LEU A 284 -10.72 1.54 -11.16
C LEU A 284 -10.41 1.24 -9.70
N THR A 285 -10.76 2.16 -8.81
CA THR A 285 -10.45 2.05 -7.38
C THR A 285 -11.53 1.31 -6.59
N GLY A 286 -12.75 1.18 -7.12
CA GLY A 286 -13.92 0.87 -6.29
C GLY A 286 -14.31 2.12 -5.50
N ASP A 287 -14.45 2.00 -4.18
CA ASP A 287 -14.73 3.18 -3.36
C ASP A 287 -13.52 4.13 -3.28
N LEU A 288 -13.80 5.44 -3.24
CA LEU A 288 -12.77 6.41 -2.88
C LEU A 288 -12.44 6.31 -1.38
N PRO A 289 -11.16 6.50 -1.00
CA PRO A 289 -10.77 6.46 0.40
C PRO A 289 -11.44 7.60 1.18
N ASN A 290 -11.69 7.38 2.48
CA ASN A 290 -12.20 8.43 3.35
C ASN A 290 -11.12 9.52 3.55
N PRO A 291 -11.36 10.80 3.24
CA PRO A 291 -10.39 11.87 3.45
C PRO A 291 -10.14 12.17 4.93
N ALA A 292 -11.07 11.81 5.83
CA ALA A 292 -10.92 12.00 7.28
C ALA A 292 -10.12 10.88 7.96
N ARG A 293 -9.71 9.84 7.23
CA ARG A 293 -9.00 8.69 7.80
C ARG A 293 -7.69 9.11 8.47
N THR A 294 -7.36 8.42 9.56
CA THR A 294 -6.05 8.51 10.20
C THR A 294 -5.01 7.70 9.42
N GLY A 295 -3.75 7.90 9.74
CA GLY A 295 -2.63 7.16 9.15
C GLY A 295 -1.32 7.89 9.39
N LEU A 296 -0.21 7.19 9.14
CA LEU A 296 1.12 7.77 9.20
C LEU A 296 1.61 8.12 7.81
N THR A 297 2.35 9.22 7.72
CA THR A 297 3.14 9.61 6.55
C THR A 297 4.60 9.67 6.97
N ALA A 298 5.49 9.20 6.11
CA ALA A 298 6.91 9.12 6.41
C ALA A 298 7.73 9.74 5.29
N LYS A 299 8.77 10.48 5.65
CA LYS A 299 9.74 11.07 4.73
C LYS A 299 11.14 10.66 5.13
N SER A 300 11.86 10.01 4.23
CA SER A 300 13.27 9.71 4.44
C SER A 300 14.09 11.01 4.40
N ILE A 301 15.05 11.12 5.32
CA ILE A 301 16.07 12.15 5.37
C ILE A 301 17.44 11.48 5.50
N ALA A 302 18.53 12.22 5.28
CA ALA A 302 19.86 11.70 5.55
C ALA A 302 19.96 11.28 7.03
N GLY A 303 20.21 9.99 7.27
CA GLY A 303 20.34 9.43 8.62
C GLY A 303 19.04 8.95 9.28
N GLY A 304 17.87 9.03 8.63
CA GLY A 304 16.64 8.51 9.25
C GLY A 304 15.34 8.81 8.52
N TRP A 305 14.24 8.81 9.28
CA TRP A 305 12.88 9.04 8.80
C TRP A 305 12.16 10.03 9.71
N LEU A 306 11.44 10.97 9.11
CA LEU A 306 10.43 11.79 9.78
C LEU A 306 9.09 11.10 9.61
N VAL A 307 8.37 10.87 10.69
CA VAL A 307 7.05 10.24 10.68
C VAL A 307 6.06 11.16 11.37
N GLN A 308 4.89 11.36 10.76
CA GLN A 308 3.84 12.22 11.27
C GLN A 308 2.46 11.66 10.90
N GLY A 309 1.40 12.15 11.55
CA GLY A 309 0.03 11.89 11.11
C GLY A 309 -0.24 12.40 9.70
N ARG A 310 -1.15 11.73 8.97
CA ARG A 310 -1.69 12.22 7.70
C ARG A 310 -2.43 13.54 7.94
N ASP A 311 -2.29 14.49 7.02
CA ASP A 311 -3.12 15.69 7.03
C ASP A 311 -4.56 15.36 6.60
N ASN A 312 -5.40 15.10 7.59
CA ASN A 312 -6.84 14.91 7.45
C ASN A 312 -7.64 16.13 7.95
N GLY A 313 -6.98 17.30 8.07
CA GLY A 313 -7.59 18.52 8.55
C GLY A 313 -8.65 19.07 7.58
N THR A 314 -9.69 19.67 8.16
CA THR A 314 -10.73 20.40 7.44
C THR A 314 -10.79 21.85 7.93
N PRO A 315 -11.19 22.81 7.09
CA PRO A 315 -11.39 24.18 7.55
C PRO A 315 -12.59 24.19 8.50
N GLY A 316 -12.35 24.49 9.78
CA GLY A 316 -13.40 24.62 10.78
C GLY A 316 -14.31 25.84 10.53
N GLU A 317 -14.64 26.55 11.60
CA GLU A 317 -15.36 27.82 11.48
C GLU A 317 -14.44 28.91 10.92
N LEU A 318 -14.86 29.53 9.81
CA LEU A 318 -14.12 30.62 9.18
C LEU A 318 -14.43 31.93 9.90
N LYS A 319 -13.38 32.68 10.28
CA LYS A 319 -13.51 34.02 10.87
C LYS A 319 -13.36 35.09 9.78
N VAL A 320 -14.41 35.89 9.58
CA VAL A 320 -14.35 37.04 8.66
C VAL A 320 -13.62 38.20 9.35
N VAL A 321 -12.51 38.65 8.75
CA VAL A 321 -11.66 39.73 9.27
C VAL A 321 -11.79 41.05 8.50
N THR A 322 -12.68 41.09 7.50
CA THR A 322 -12.94 42.25 6.63
C THR A 322 -14.26 42.93 6.99
N LYS A 323 -14.42 44.19 6.55
CA LYS A 323 -15.70 44.92 6.69
C LYS A 323 -16.80 44.31 5.83
N ARG A 324 -16.49 43.96 4.57
CA ARG A 324 -17.42 43.27 3.67
C ARG A 324 -17.58 41.82 4.12
N GLN A 325 -18.83 41.38 4.22
CA GLN A 325 -19.16 39.98 4.44
C GLN A 325 -19.15 39.23 3.10
N PRO A 326 -18.53 38.04 3.04
CA PRO A 326 -18.63 37.19 1.86
C PRO A 326 -20.06 36.68 1.69
N THR A 327 -20.47 36.51 0.44
CA THR A 327 -21.69 35.80 0.08
C THR A 327 -21.55 34.31 0.42
N LYS A 328 -22.68 33.59 0.40
CA LYS A 328 -22.67 32.14 0.62
C LYS A 328 -21.82 31.41 -0.42
N GLN A 329 -21.85 31.85 -1.68
CA GLN A 329 -21.05 31.25 -2.75
C GLN A 329 -19.56 31.49 -2.51
N GLU A 330 -19.14 32.73 -2.22
CA GLU A 330 -17.74 33.03 -1.93
C GLU A 330 -17.21 32.23 -0.73
N LEU A 331 -18.03 31.96 0.29
CA LEU A 331 -17.64 31.08 1.41
C LEU A 331 -17.45 29.62 0.98
N LEU A 332 -18.27 29.12 0.05
CA LEU A 332 -18.10 27.77 -0.53
C LEU A 332 -16.82 27.73 -1.37
N ASP A 333 -16.57 28.74 -2.19
CA ASP A 333 -15.37 28.85 -3.03
C ASP A 333 -14.11 28.95 -2.17
N CYS A 334 -14.15 29.70 -1.05
CA CYS A 334 -13.05 29.72 -0.07
C CYS A 334 -12.77 28.34 0.55
N ARG A 335 -13.82 27.56 0.85
CA ARG A 335 -13.65 26.19 1.38
C ARG A 335 -13.09 25.25 0.32
N PHE A 336 -13.56 25.35 -0.91
CA PHE A 336 -13.01 24.62 -2.05
C PHE A 336 -11.53 24.95 -2.27
N ALA A 337 -11.18 26.24 -2.33
CA ALA A 337 -9.81 26.70 -2.49
C ALA A 337 -8.90 26.23 -1.34
N TRP A 338 -9.38 26.27 -0.10
CA TRP A 338 -8.65 25.74 1.06
C TRP A 338 -8.34 24.24 0.91
N THR A 339 -9.34 23.45 0.52
CA THR A 339 -9.18 22.01 0.28
C THR A 339 -8.16 21.74 -0.83
N VAL A 340 -8.22 22.47 -1.95
CA VAL A 340 -7.24 22.30 -3.04
C VAL A 340 -5.84 22.75 -2.61
N ALA A 341 -5.73 23.85 -1.86
CA ALA A 341 -4.46 24.38 -1.36
C ALA A 341 -3.73 23.38 -0.45
N LYS A 342 -4.47 22.61 0.38
CA LYS A 342 -3.91 21.53 1.21
C LYS A 342 -3.08 20.51 0.41
N HIS A 343 -3.48 20.25 -0.84
CA HIS A 343 -2.84 19.28 -1.74
C HIS A 343 -1.86 19.92 -2.73
N THR A 344 -1.64 21.23 -2.65
CA THR A 344 -0.70 21.97 -3.50
C THR A 344 0.61 22.19 -2.75
N LYS A 345 1.76 22.01 -3.40
CA LYS A 345 3.06 22.17 -2.72
C LYS A 345 3.27 23.63 -2.27
N SER A 346 3.71 23.80 -1.02
CA SER A 346 3.91 25.12 -0.42
C SER A 346 5.09 25.89 -1.04
N ASN A 347 5.03 27.22 -1.14
CA ASN A 347 3.87 28.07 -0.81
C ASN A 347 2.82 28.01 -1.92
N ALA A 348 1.54 27.85 -1.53
CA ALA A 348 0.44 27.67 -2.46
C ALA A 348 -0.58 28.82 -2.37
N ILE A 349 -1.08 29.26 -3.53
CA ILE A 349 -2.21 30.19 -3.65
C ILE A 349 -3.17 29.59 -4.67
N VAL A 350 -4.44 29.46 -4.28
CA VAL A 350 -5.50 28.93 -5.14
C VAL A 350 -6.56 30.02 -5.34
N TYR A 351 -6.88 30.30 -6.59
CA TYR A 351 -8.02 31.13 -6.99
C TYR A 351 -9.14 30.19 -7.42
N ALA A 352 -10.32 30.33 -6.84
CA ALA A 352 -11.49 29.50 -7.13
C ALA A 352 -12.73 30.38 -7.29
#